data_AF-A0AAU9ESQ3-F1
#
_entry.id   AF-A0AAU9ESQ3-F1
#
_cell.length_a   1.000
_cell.length_b   1.000
_cell.length_c   1.000
_cell.angle_alpha   90.00
_cell.angle_beta   90.00
_cell.angle_gamma   90.00
#
_symmetry.space_group_name_H-M   'P 1'
#
loop_
_entity.id
_entity.type
_entity.pdbx_description
1 polymer ?
#
loop_
_entity_poly.entity_id
_entity_poly.type
_entity_poly.pdbx_seq_one_letter_code
_entity_poly.pdbx_strand_id
1 'polypeptide(L)'
;MYKVIEVAKKLNTSKVTIYKKIELLKKELRPYLHKKQNITYIDEEGIEIIKKSLSSSAKLSNTEKEIYETEITELKKSIFLSDEKLKNSICNINQLVDKTIIDTKSYIRTLENQIKVKEKELHYKETLLKEFKNLIKANKNRIKYLEDMLK
;
A
#
# COMPACT_ATOMS: atom_id res chain seq x y z
N MET A 1 -30.16 10.43 48.82
CA MET A 1 -29.26 9.48 48.12
C MET A 1 -30.07 8.35 47.55
N TYR A 2 -29.81 7.97 46.30
CA TYR A 2 -30.61 7.02 45.52
C TYR A 2 -29.76 5.90 44.97
N LYS A 3 -30.31 4.70 44.89
CA LYS A 3 -29.66 3.58 44.20
C LYS A 3 -29.63 3.84 42.70
N VAL A 4 -28.65 3.27 41.99
CA VAL A 4 -28.57 3.37 40.52
C VAL A 4 -29.88 2.98 39.82
N ILE A 5 -30.63 2.01 40.36
CA ILE A 5 -31.94 1.62 39.85
C ILE A 5 -33.02 2.70 40.01
N GLU A 6 -32.98 3.45 41.09
CA GLU A 6 -33.93 4.54 41.36
C GLU A 6 -33.59 5.74 40.48
N VAL A 7 -32.31 6.02 40.27
CA VAL A 7 -31.84 7.06 39.33
C VAL A 7 -32.25 6.73 37.91
N ALA A 8 -32.07 5.47 37.48
CA ALA A 8 -32.50 5.00 36.17
C ALA A 8 -34.01 5.24 35.94
N LYS A 9 -34.84 4.95 36.97
CA LYS A 9 -36.29 5.25 36.94
C LYS A 9 -36.56 6.75 36.90
N LYS A 10 -35.89 7.55 37.75
CA LYS A 10 -36.07 9.01 37.86
C LYS A 10 -35.70 9.75 36.57
N LEU A 11 -34.73 9.22 35.82
CA LEU A 11 -34.26 9.79 34.55
C LEU A 11 -34.85 9.09 33.31
N ASN A 12 -35.76 8.14 33.48
CA ASN A 12 -36.35 7.33 32.40
C ASN A 12 -35.30 6.72 31.43
N THR A 13 -34.24 6.14 31.99
CA THR A 13 -33.15 5.52 31.21
C THR A 13 -32.79 4.13 31.74
N SER A 14 -32.04 3.36 30.95
CA SER A 14 -31.59 2.03 31.39
C SER A 14 -30.52 2.13 32.48
N LYS A 15 -30.47 1.16 33.39
CA LYS A 15 -29.38 1.03 34.38
C LYS A 15 -27.99 1.03 33.72
N VAL A 16 -27.87 0.38 32.56
CA VAL A 16 -26.62 0.28 31.80
C VAL A 16 -26.17 1.66 31.33
N THR A 17 -27.11 2.50 30.87
CA THR A 17 -26.83 3.88 30.47
C THR A 17 -26.30 4.69 31.65
N ILE A 18 -26.90 4.54 32.83
CA ILE A 18 -26.42 5.20 34.05
C ILE A 18 -25.01 4.74 34.41
N TYR A 19 -24.72 3.43 34.39
CA TYR A 19 -23.36 2.93 34.65
C TYR A 19 -22.33 3.43 33.64
N LYS A 20 -22.67 3.46 32.34
CA LYS A 20 -21.80 4.05 31.30
C LYS A 20 -21.54 5.53 31.57
N LYS A 21 -22.55 6.30 31.98
CA LYS A 21 -22.36 7.72 32.31
C LYS A 21 -21.51 7.91 33.57
N ILE A 22 -21.66 7.06 34.57
CA ILE A 22 -20.79 7.03 35.76
C ILE A 22 -19.32 6.78 35.37
N GLU A 23 -19.09 5.88 34.41
CA GLU A 23 -17.74 5.57 33.93
C GLU A 23 -17.14 6.73 33.10
N LEU A 24 -17.91 7.31 32.20
CA LEU A 24 -17.48 8.45 31.36
C LEU A 24 -17.21 9.72 32.19
N LEU A 25 -18.05 10.00 33.20
CA LEU A 25 -17.96 11.19 34.05
C LEU A 25 -17.30 10.88 35.40
N LYS A 26 -16.48 9.82 35.47
CA LYS A 26 -15.92 9.28 36.72
C LYS A 26 -15.18 10.33 37.57
N LYS A 27 -14.52 11.31 36.94
CA LYS A 27 -13.80 12.38 37.65
C LYS A 27 -14.77 13.35 38.34
N GLU A 28 -15.85 13.73 37.67
CA GLU A 28 -16.83 14.70 38.13
C GLU A 28 -17.85 14.09 39.11
N LEU A 29 -18.21 12.82 38.92
CA LEU A 29 -19.17 12.12 39.77
C LEU A 29 -18.56 11.51 41.03
N ARG A 30 -17.23 11.43 41.13
CA ARG A 30 -16.54 10.81 42.27
C ARG A 30 -16.98 11.31 43.66
N PRO A 31 -17.13 12.62 43.93
CA PRO A 31 -17.55 13.10 45.25
C PRO A 31 -19.02 12.78 45.57
N TYR A 32 -19.83 12.54 44.54
CA TYR A 32 -21.28 12.33 44.62
C TYR A 32 -21.68 10.84 44.61
N LEU A 33 -20.68 9.95 44.59
CA LEU A 33 -20.84 8.50 44.51
C LEU A 33 -20.43 7.86 45.83
N HIS A 34 -21.36 7.14 46.45
CA HIS A 34 -21.15 6.51 47.74
C HIS A 34 -21.42 5.01 47.67
N LYS A 35 -20.54 4.20 48.25
CA LYS A 35 -20.72 2.76 48.33
C LYS A 35 -21.06 2.35 49.76
N LYS A 36 -22.18 1.64 49.94
CA LYS A 36 -22.56 1.01 51.21
C LYS A 36 -23.01 -0.41 50.93
N GLN A 37 -22.38 -1.39 51.60
CA GLN A 37 -22.69 -2.82 51.45
C GLN A 37 -22.73 -3.28 49.97
N ASN A 38 -21.67 -2.97 49.21
CA ASN A 38 -21.55 -3.26 47.76
C ASN A 38 -22.60 -2.62 46.83
N ILE A 39 -23.46 -1.74 47.34
CA ILE A 39 -24.43 -0.99 46.52
C ILE A 39 -23.91 0.43 46.32
N THR A 40 -23.93 0.90 45.07
CA THR A 40 -23.61 2.28 44.68
C THR A 40 -24.84 3.17 44.81
N TYR A 41 -24.68 4.27 45.53
CA TYR A 41 -25.65 5.33 45.74
C TYR A 41 -25.15 6.63 45.11
N ILE A 42 -26.08 7.42 44.59
CA ILE A 42 -25.85 8.72 43.97
C ILE A 42 -26.68 9.74 44.74
N ASP A 43 -26.10 10.88 45.10
CA ASP A 43 -26.86 12.00 45.68
C ASP A 43 -27.64 12.80 44.62
N GLU A 44 -28.34 13.84 45.06
CA GLU A 44 -29.15 14.71 44.19
C GLU A 44 -28.28 15.41 43.11
N GLU A 45 -27.08 15.85 43.50
CA GLU A 45 -26.15 16.63 42.65
C GLU A 45 -25.55 15.75 41.55
N GLY A 46 -25.15 14.51 41.88
CA GLY A 46 -24.71 13.52 40.91
C GLY A 46 -25.81 13.15 39.91
N ILE A 47 -27.08 13.14 40.33
CA ILE A 47 -28.22 12.92 39.43
C ILE A 47 -28.38 14.09 38.44
N GLU A 48 -28.21 15.33 38.88
CA GLU A 48 -28.25 16.50 37.99
C GLU A 48 -27.15 16.47 36.92
N ILE A 49 -25.93 16.11 37.31
CA ILE A 49 -24.80 15.97 36.38
C ILE A 49 -25.12 14.93 35.30
N ILE A 50 -25.65 13.77 35.69
CA ILE A 50 -26.05 12.71 34.76
C ILE A 50 -27.20 13.20 33.86
N LYS A 51 -28.20 13.89 34.42
CA LYS A 51 -29.34 14.45 33.67
C LYS A 51 -28.88 15.45 32.61
N LYS A 52 -27.95 16.35 32.96
CA LYS A 52 -27.36 17.32 32.01
C LYS A 52 -26.65 16.59 30.88
N SER A 53 -25.79 15.61 31.18
CA SER A 53 -25.06 14.83 30.16
C SER A 53 -25.98 14.03 29.22
N LEU A 54 -27.09 13.50 29.73
CA LEU A 54 -28.08 12.81 28.90
C LEU A 54 -28.80 13.79 27.95
N SER A 55 -29.14 14.97 28.47
CA SER A 55 -29.80 16.04 27.71
C SER A 55 -28.89 16.64 26.63
N SER A 56 -27.58 16.73 26.88
CA SER A 56 -26.60 17.18 25.89
C SER A 56 -26.44 16.20 24.73
N SER A 57 -26.50 14.88 24.97
CA SER A 57 -26.39 13.89 23.88
C SER A 57 -27.60 13.82 22.96
N ALA A 58 -28.78 14.29 23.42
CA ALA A 58 -29.99 14.38 22.62
C ALA A 58 -30.08 15.70 21.81
N LYS A 59 -29.16 16.64 22.05
CA LYS A 59 -29.11 17.95 21.40
C LYS A 59 -27.74 18.14 20.72
N LEU A 60 -27.44 17.33 19.71
CA LEU A 60 -26.63 17.86 18.61
C LEU A 60 -27.53 18.81 17.84
N SER A 61 -27.15 20.07 17.77
CA SER A 61 -27.93 21.07 17.03
C SER A 61 -28.03 20.65 15.56
N ASN A 62 -29.16 20.92 14.89
CA ASN A 62 -29.29 20.64 13.45
C ASN A 62 -28.15 21.27 12.64
N THR A 63 -27.62 22.39 13.14
CA THR A 63 -26.47 23.13 12.59
C THR A 63 -25.17 22.30 12.60
N GLU A 64 -24.88 21.54 13.66
CA GLU A 64 -23.68 20.69 13.70
C GLU A 64 -23.79 19.51 12.73
N LYS A 65 -25.00 18.94 12.55
CA LYS A 65 -25.23 17.88 11.56
C LYS A 65 -25.03 18.36 10.13
N GLU A 66 -25.55 19.55 9.80
CA GLU A 66 -25.38 20.16 8.48
C GLU A 66 -23.89 20.43 8.17
N ILE A 67 -23.12 20.90 9.16
CA ILE A 67 -21.67 21.11 9.01
C ILE A 67 -20.94 19.79 8.71
N TYR A 68 -21.24 18.72 9.46
CA TYR A 68 -20.64 17.41 9.20
C TYR A 68 -21.02 16.84 7.83
N GLU A 69 -22.26 17.05 7.37
CA GLU A 69 -22.69 16.62 6.03
C GLU A 69 -21.97 17.37 4.90
N THR A 70 -21.74 18.68 5.06
CA THR A 70 -20.93 19.48 4.11
C THR A 70 -19.48 19.03 4.09
N GLU A 71 -18.85 18.80 5.24
CA GLU A 71 -17.47 18.30 5.32
C GLU A 71 -17.33 16.91 4.67
N ILE A 72 -18.29 16.01 4.92
CA ILE A 72 -18.31 14.68 4.31
C ILE A 72 -18.46 14.77 2.79
N THR A 73 -19.27 15.69 2.26
CA THR A 73 -19.43 15.85 0.81
C THR A 73 -18.19 16.43 0.15
N GLU A 74 -17.52 17.39 0.78
CA GLU A 74 -16.23 17.91 0.32
C GLU A 74 -15.14 16.84 0.32
N LEU A 75 -15.06 16.04 1.39
CA LEU A 75 -14.13 14.90 1.47
C LEU A 75 -14.41 13.86 0.38
N LYS A 76 -15.67 13.53 0.10
CA LYS A 76 -16.02 12.62 -1.00
C LYS A 76 -15.57 13.16 -2.35
N LYS A 77 -15.73 14.46 -2.58
CA LYS A 77 -15.30 15.11 -3.83
C LYS A 77 -13.78 15.09 -3.99
N SER A 78 -13.03 15.34 -2.92
CA SER A 78 -11.56 15.30 -2.95
C SER A 78 -11.01 13.88 -3.15
N ILE A 79 -11.65 12.87 -2.56
CA ILE A 79 -11.35 11.45 -2.78
C ILE A 79 -11.59 11.09 -4.25
N PHE A 80 -12.75 11.46 -4.80
CA PHE A 80 -13.08 11.16 -6.20
C PHE A 80 -12.07 11.76 -7.19
N LEU A 81 -11.69 13.02 -6.99
CA LEU A 81 -10.67 13.69 -7.81
C LEU A 81 -9.29 13.03 -7.68
N SER A 82 -8.96 12.55 -6.48
CA SER A 82 -7.71 11.83 -6.23
C SER A 82 -7.69 10.47 -6.94
N ASP A 83 -8.80 9.73 -6.90
CA ASP A 83 -8.97 8.45 -7.60
C ASP A 83 -8.82 8.60 -9.12
N GLU A 84 -9.39 9.65 -9.70
CA GLU A 84 -9.28 9.92 -11.13
C GLU A 84 -7.83 10.25 -11.54
N LYS A 85 -7.15 11.08 -10.74
CA LYS A 85 -5.71 11.36 -10.94
C LYS A 85 -4.88 10.08 -10.84
N LEU A 86 -5.14 9.24 -9.85
CA LEU A 86 -4.46 7.94 -9.68
C LEU A 86 -4.67 7.04 -10.89
N LYS A 87 -5.90 6.92 -11.40
CA LYS A 87 -6.20 6.14 -12.62
C LYS A 87 -5.44 6.66 -13.83
N ASN A 88 -5.40 7.97 -14.02
CA ASN A 88 -4.65 8.58 -15.13
C ASN A 88 -3.14 8.34 -14.99
N SER A 89 -2.59 8.48 -13.79
CA SER A 89 -1.17 8.17 -13.53
C SER A 89 -0.85 6.70 -13.81
N ILE A 90 -1.69 5.76 -13.38
CA ILE A 90 -1.51 4.33 -13.67
C ILE A 90 -1.56 4.05 -15.16
N CYS A 91 -2.51 4.66 -15.89
CA CYS A 91 -2.61 4.51 -17.34
C CYS A 91 -1.34 4.98 -18.05
N ASN A 92 -0.82 6.16 -17.69
CA ASN A 92 0.40 6.72 -18.27
C ASN A 92 1.62 5.84 -17.97
N ILE A 93 1.73 5.31 -16.75
CA ILE A 93 2.81 4.39 -16.37
C ILE A 93 2.74 3.12 -17.22
N ASN A 94 1.56 2.52 -17.37
CA ASN A 94 1.40 1.31 -18.18
C ASN A 94 1.81 1.55 -19.64
N GLN A 95 1.39 2.67 -20.23
CA GLN A 95 1.81 3.03 -21.60
C GLN A 95 3.33 3.18 -21.73
N LEU A 96 3.97 3.80 -20.73
CA LEU A 96 5.43 3.95 -20.71
C LEU A 96 6.14 2.60 -20.56
N VAL A 97 5.62 1.72 -19.70
CA VAL A 97 6.14 0.36 -19.51
C VAL A 97 6.02 -0.44 -20.81
N ASP A 98 4.88 -0.43 -21.46
CA ASP A 98 4.65 -1.13 -22.73
C ASP A 98 5.59 -0.66 -23.83
N LYS A 99 5.75 0.67 -23.96
CA LYS A 99 6.71 1.25 -24.90
C LYS A 99 8.13 0.79 -24.60
N THR A 100 8.54 0.86 -23.34
CA THR A 100 9.89 0.44 -22.92
C THR A 100 10.14 -1.04 -23.20
N ILE A 101 9.13 -1.90 -22.99
CA ILE A 101 9.21 -3.33 -23.30
C ILE A 101 9.38 -3.55 -24.81
N ILE A 102 8.64 -2.83 -25.64
CA ILE A 102 8.73 -2.93 -27.11
C ILE A 102 10.13 -2.52 -27.58
N ASP A 103 10.62 -1.37 -27.11
CA ASP A 103 11.92 -0.83 -27.48
C ASP A 103 13.05 -1.78 -27.05
N THR A 104 12.97 -2.32 -25.83
CA THR A 104 13.95 -3.30 -25.31
C THR A 104 13.94 -4.58 -26.13
N LYS A 105 12.76 -5.11 -26.50
CA LYS A 105 12.63 -6.30 -27.35
C LYS A 105 13.23 -6.08 -28.74
N SER A 106 13.02 -4.90 -29.32
CA SER A 106 13.60 -4.53 -30.62
C SER A 106 15.13 -4.49 -30.55
N TYR A 107 15.67 -3.89 -29.49
CA TYR A 107 17.10 -3.81 -29.26
C TYR A 107 17.74 -5.20 -29.08
N ILE A 108 17.11 -6.07 -28.28
CA ILE A 108 17.56 -7.46 -28.10
C ILE A 108 17.63 -8.19 -29.45
N ARG A 109 16.58 -8.13 -30.27
CA ARG A 109 16.56 -8.76 -31.60
C ARG A 109 17.70 -8.26 -32.50
N THR A 110 18.01 -6.98 -32.41
CA THR A 110 19.12 -6.38 -33.17
C THR A 110 20.45 -6.97 -32.74
N LEU A 111 20.68 -7.08 -31.42
CA LEU A 111 21.89 -7.71 -30.87
C LEU A 111 21.99 -9.19 -31.24
N GLU A 112 20.89 -9.95 -31.15
CA GLU A 112 20.85 -11.36 -31.56
C GLU A 112 21.25 -11.54 -33.03
N ASN A 113 20.76 -10.66 -33.92
CA ASN A 113 21.15 -10.67 -35.32
C ASN A 113 22.64 -10.35 -35.51
N GLN A 114 23.18 -9.39 -34.76
CA GLN A 114 24.62 -9.07 -34.81
C GLN A 114 25.48 -10.24 -34.36
N ILE A 115 25.10 -10.92 -33.27
CA ILE A 115 25.77 -12.12 -32.78
C ILE A 115 25.78 -13.19 -33.87
N LYS A 116 24.62 -13.48 -34.48
CA LYS A 116 24.51 -14.48 -35.54
C LYS A 116 25.39 -14.19 -36.76
N VAL A 117 25.53 -12.91 -37.14
CA VAL A 117 26.45 -12.50 -38.21
C VAL A 117 27.89 -12.73 -37.80
N LYS A 118 28.27 -12.34 -36.57
CA LYS A 118 29.63 -12.51 -36.05
C LYS A 118 30.03 -13.98 -35.92
N GLU A 119 29.10 -14.85 -35.52
CA GLU A 119 29.32 -16.30 -35.49
C GLU A 119 29.63 -16.86 -36.88
N LYS A 120 28.91 -16.42 -37.92
CA LYS A 120 29.20 -16.82 -39.31
C LYS A 120 30.57 -16.33 -39.78
N GLU A 121 30.91 -15.07 -39.48
CA GLU A 121 32.23 -14.52 -39.80
C GLU A 121 33.35 -15.28 -39.10
N LEU A 122 33.15 -15.64 -37.83
CA LEU A 122 34.10 -16.43 -37.05
C LEU A 122 34.30 -17.81 -37.66
N HIS A 123 33.20 -18.51 -37.96
CA HIS A 123 33.23 -19.84 -38.57
C HIS A 123 33.96 -19.85 -39.92
N TYR A 124 33.72 -18.82 -40.75
CA TYR A 124 34.44 -18.65 -42.02
C TYR A 124 35.95 -18.48 -41.79
N LYS A 125 36.34 -17.62 -40.83
CA LYS A 125 37.76 -17.42 -40.47
C LYS A 125 38.42 -18.69 -39.95
N GLU A 126 37.72 -19.48 -39.14
CA GLU A 126 38.22 -20.77 -38.65
C GLU A 126 38.48 -21.77 -39.78
N THR A 127 37.56 -21.82 -40.74
CA THR A 127 37.70 -22.69 -41.93
C THR A 127 38.91 -22.29 -42.76
N LEU A 128 39.05 -21.00 -43.05
CA LEU A 128 40.19 -20.46 -43.79
C LEU A 128 41.51 -20.71 -43.06
N LEU A 129 41.55 -20.54 -41.74
CA LEU A 129 42.72 -20.84 -40.93
C LEU A 129 43.11 -22.32 -40.99
N LYS A 130 42.14 -23.22 -41.01
CA LYS A 130 42.37 -24.66 -41.16
C LYS A 130 42.98 -24.98 -42.53
N GLU A 131 42.48 -24.37 -43.60
CA GLU A 131 43.03 -24.52 -44.95
C GLU A 131 44.47 -24.04 -45.03
N PHE A 132 44.77 -22.84 -44.51
CA PHE A 132 46.13 -22.32 -44.47
C PHE A 132 47.09 -23.22 -43.66
N LYS A 133 46.65 -23.73 -42.50
CA LYS A 133 47.44 -24.69 -41.71
C LYS A 133 47.80 -25.94 -42.52
N ASN A 134 46.84 -26.48 -43.27
CA ASN A 134 47.07 -27.64 -44.12
C ASN A 134 48.05 -27.34 -45.26
N LEU A 135 47.89 -26.18 -45.92
CA LEU A 135 48.79 -25.74 -46.99
C LEU A 135 50.23 -25.57 -46.50
N ILE A 136 50.41 -24.90 -45.35
CA ILE A 136 51.73 -24.73 -44.72
C ILE A 136 52.36 -26.09 -44.41
N LYS A 137 51.59 -27.03 -43.86
CA LYS A 137 52.07 -28.38 -43.56
C LYS A 137 52.51 -29.12 -44.84
N ALA A 138 51.71 -29.05 -45.90
CA ALA A 138 52.04 -29.67 -47.18
C ALA A 138 53.30 -29.07 -47.81
N ASN A 139 53.43 -27.74 -47.81
CA ASN A 139 54.60 -27.05 -48.31
C ASN A 139 55.85 -27.37 -47.50
N LYS A 140 55.75 -27.42 -46.16
CA LYS A 140 56.87 -27.83 -45.29
C LYS A 140 57.36 -29.24 -45.62
N ASN A 141 56.45 -30.18 -45.84
CA ASN A 141 56.82 -31.55 -46.24
C ASN A 141 57.49 -31.58 -47.62
N ARG A 142 56.98 -30.80 -48.58
CA ARG A 142 57.54 -30.73 -49.93
C ARG A 142 58.93 -30.11 -49.95
N ILE A 143 59.15 -29.03 -49.17
CA ILE A 143 60.47 -28.42 -49.00
C ILE A 143 61.44 -29.45 -48.42
N LYS A 144 61.07 -30.13 -47.34
CA LYS A 144 61.90 -31.17 -46.73
C LYS A 144 62.30 -32.27 -47.73
N TYR A 145 61.35 -32.75 -48.53
CA TYR A 145 61.62 -33.75 -49.56
C TYR A 145 62.62 -33.26 -50.62
N LEU A 146 62.49 -32.00 -51.06
CA LEU A 146 63.44 -31.40 -52.00
C LEU A 146 64.82 -31.19 -51.38
N GLU A 147 64.89 -30.76 -50.12
CA GLU A 147 66.14 -30.64 -49.37
C GLU A 147 66.86 -31.99 -49.22
N ASP A 148 66.10 -33.06 -48.97
CA ASP A 148 66.66 -34.41 -48.84
C ASP A 148 67.16 -34.97 -50.20
N MET A 149 66.59 -34.55 -51.34
CA MET A 149 67.08 -34.93 -52.68
C MET A 149 68.32 -34.15 -53.14
N LEU A 150 68.61 -33.00 -52.53
CA LEU A 150 69.77 -32.17 -52.88
C LEU A 150 71.02 -32.49 -52.04
N LYS A 151 70.90 -33.38 -51.06
CA LYS A 151 72.00 -33.91 -50.24
C LYS A 151 72.54 -35.21 -50.80
#